data_AF-A0A840MKM6-F1
#
_entry.id   AF-A0A840MKM6-F1
#
_cell.length_a   1.000
_cell.length_b   1.000
_cell.length_c   1.000
_cell.angle_alpha   90.00
_cell.angle_beta   90.00
_cell.angle_gamma   90.00
#
_symmetry.space_group_name_H-M   'P 1'
#
loop_
_entity.id
_entity.type
_entity.pdbx_description
1 polymer ?
#
loop_
_entity_poly.entity_id
_entity_poly.type
_entity_poly.pdbx_seq_one_letter_code
_entity_poly.pdbx_strand_id
1 'polypeptide(L)'
;MAIDRADIAIRMVEERARIGYSQADFARKLGISRETQRRYEIGESGLSGEMLAHAALFGVDVQYVLTGIRSLNAQAAQQAVMEQGSDALTTISRDALTMPNGTTVNIVTTQHVTHVKALVKPGTDHISEAQAAQLTALVNEIVELETRLQKEPKGYRAVWGALNAHCRVTRYRLIAAVDYDKADTYLRQWLLRLNSLASSPRKENERWRTRKLAYIKINTQQDAAWLGAFLYKHFKSESLTDLSDKALEKTYRAVASRRRKVSSAK
;
A
#
# COMPACT_ATOMS: atom_id res chain seq x y z
N MET A 1 -27.09 -1.79 47.46
CA MET A 1 -26.60 -2.10 46.10
C MET A 1 -25.14 -1.71 46.04
N ALA A 2 -24.24 -2.65 45.72
CA ALA A 2 -22.84 -2.32 45.49
C ALA A 2 -22.72 -1.63 44.13
N ILE A 3 -22.11 -0.45 44.07
CA ILE A 3 -21.86 0.26 42.83
C ILE A 3 -20.67 -0.41 42.16
N ASP A 4 -20.88 -1.08 41.04
CA ASP A 4 -19.79 -1.74 40.31
C ASP A 4 -19.08 -0.74 39.39
N ARG A 5 -17.82 -1.01 39.06
CA ARG A 5 -17.00 -0.18 38.17
C ARG A 5 -17.65 -0.06 36.78
N ALA A 6 -18.30 -1.12 36.31
CA ALA A 6 -19.04 -1.12 35.05
C ALA A 6 -20.20 -0.10 35.06
N ASP A 7 -20.91 0.04 36.19
CA ASP A 7 -22.01 1.01 36.31
C ASP A 7 -21.51 2.45 36.22
N ILE A 8 -20.35 2.74 36.83
CA ILE A 8 -19.72 4.06 36.77
C ILE A 8 -19.27 4.37 35.34
N ALA A 9 -18.71 3.39 34.63
CA ALA A 9 -18.28 3.53 33.25
C ALA A 9 -19.46 3.83 32.31
N ILE A 10 -20.59 3.13 32.47
CA ILE A 10 -21.82 3.36 31.70
C ILE A 10 -22.34 4.79 31.94
N ARG A 11 -22.42 5.23 33.20
CA ARG A 11 -22.90 6.59 33.53
C ARG A 11 -21.98 7.69 33.00
N MET A 12 -20.67 7.42 32.91
CA MET A 12 -19.72 8.35 32.30
C MET A 12 -19.94 8.47 30.78
N VAL A 13 -20.29 7.36 30.11
CA VAL A 13 -20.68 7.38 28.69
C VAL A 13 -21.97 8.16 28.49
N GLU A 14 -22.96 7.94 29.34
CA GLU A 14 -24.24 8.68 29.31
C GLU A 14 -24.00 10.19 29.50
N GLU A 15 -23.14 10.58 30.44
CA GLU A 15 -22.81 11.99 30.63
C GLU A 15 -22.06 12.60 29.47
N ARG A 16 -21.08 11.89 28.90
CA ARG A 16 -20.38 12.36 27.69
C ARG A 16 -21.35 12.52 26.52
N ALA A 17 -22.29 11.59 26.36
CA ALA A 17 -23.30 11.65 25.31
C ALA A 17 -24.28 12.81 25.55
N ARG A 18 -24.68 13.05 26.80
CA ARG A 18 -25.57 14.15 27.18
C ARG A 18 -24.99 15.52 26.83
N ILE A 19 -23.69 15.71 27.02
CA ILE A 19 -22.99 16.96 26.65
C ILE A 19 -22.56 17.02 25.18
N GLY A 20 -22.85 15.98 24.38
CA GLY A 20 -22.67 15.99 22.92
C GLY A 20 -21.23 15.77 22.43
N TYR A 21 -20.29 15.35 23.28
CA TYR A 21 -18.90 15.11 22.83
C TYR A 21 -18.69 13.71 22.27
N SER A 22 -17.93 13.62 21.17
CA SER A 22 -17.36 12.36 20.70
C SER A 22 -16.30 11.86 21.69
N GLN A 23 -16.05 10.55 21.72
CA GLN A 23 -15.03 9.95 22.59
C GLN A 23 -13.63 10.57 22.36
N ALA A 24 -13.29 10.88 21.10
CA ALA A 24 -12.02 11.47 20.74
C ALA A 24 -11.92 12.95 21.15
N ASP A 25 -13.00 13.72 20.99
CA ASP A 25 -13.00 15.14 21.35
C ASP A 25 -13.01 15.32 22.87
N PHE A 26 -13.73 14.46 23.59
CA PHE A 26 -13.75 14.46 25.04
C PHE A 26 -12.37 14.11 25.62
N ALA A 27 -11.70 13.09 25.07
CA ALA A 27 -10.32 12.76 25.45
C ALA A 27 -9.35 13.93 25.22
N ARG A 28 -9.47 14.62 24.07
CA ARG A 28 -8.66 15.80 23.74
C ARG A 28 -8.88 16.93 24.76
N LYS A 29 -10.13 17.20 25.14
CA LYS A 29 -10.47 18.24 26.14
C LYS A 29 -9.93 17.91 27.53
N LEU A 30 -9.94 16.64 27.90
CA LEU A 30 -9.37 16.15 29.15
C LEU A 30 -7.84 16.01 29.13
N GLY A 31 -7.18 16.26 27.99
CA GLY A 31 -5.72 16.10 27.86
C GLY A 31 -5.24 14.65 27.94
N ILE A 32 -6.12 13.67 27.72
CA ILE A 32 -5.81 12.24 27.79
C ILE A 32 -5.86 11.58 26.41
N SER A 33 -5.22 10.42 26.27
CA SER A 33 -5.31 9.65 25.02
C SER A 33 -6.72 9.10 24.80
N ARG A 34 -7.12 8.95 23.53
CA ARG A 34 -8.38 8.30 23.16
C ARG A 34 -8.49 6.88 23.74
N GLU A 35 -7.38 6.15 23.79
CA GLU A 35 -7.35 4.79 24.34
C GLU A 35 -7.53 4.79 25.86
N THR A 36 -7.02 5.82 26.55
CA THR A 36 -7.27 6.01 27.99
C THR A 36 -8.76 6.27 28.24
N GLN A 37 -9.39 7.15 27.46
CA GLN A 37 -10.83 7.40 27.55
C GLN A 37 -11.65 6.14 27.27
N ARG A 38 -11.27 5.33 26.28
CA ARG A 38 -11.91 4.05 25.97
C ARG A 38 -11.85 3.08 27.16
N ARG A 39 -10.69 2.95 27.81
CA ARG A 39 -10.51 2.05 28.97
C ARG A 39 -11.35 2.46 30.18
N TYR A 40 -11.59 3.76 30.37
CA TYR A 40 -12.52 4.24 31.39
C TYR A 40 -13.97 3.90 31.06
N GLU A 41 -14.38 4.06 29.80
CA GLU A 41 -15.75 3.81 29.34
C GLU A 41 -16.12 2.32 29.29
N ILE A 42 -15.14 1.42 29.24
CA ILE A 42 -15.34 -0.04 29.29
C ILE A 42 -15.17 -0.58 30.73
N GLY A 43 -14.73 0.26 31.67
CA GLY A 43 -14.51 -0.15 33.07
C GLY A 43 -13.22 -0.94 33.29
N GLU A 44 -12.33 -1.03 32.31
CA GLU A 44 -11.02 -1.69 32.44
C GLU A 44 -10.09 -0.91 33.39
N SER A 45 -10.25 0.42 33.46
CA SER A 45 -9.50 1.30 34.37
C SER A 45 -10.44 2.11 35.24
N GLY A 46 -10.05 2.32 36.51
CA GLY A 46 -10.79 3.20 37.42
C GLY A 46 -10.63 4.67 37.03
N LEU A 47 -11.72 5.42 37.05
CA LEU A 47 -11.71 6.88 36.87
C LEU A 47 -10.99 7.53 38.06
N SER A 48 -9.94 8.31 37.79
CA SER A 48 -9.26 9.06 38.85
C SER A 48 -10.10 10.26 39.29
N GLY A 49 -9.98 10.65 40.57
CA GLY A 49 -10.65 11.85 41.08
C GLY A 49 -10.25 13.12 40.32
N GLU A 50 -9.00 13.20 39.86
CA GLU A 50 -8.50 14.31 39.02
C GLU A 50 -9.19 14.35 37.65
N MET A 51 -9.44 13.19 37.03
CA MET A 51 -10.14 13.12 35.75
C MET A 51 -11.60 13.54 35.90
N LEU A 52 -12.28 13.12 36.97
CA LEU A 52 -13.65 13.52 37.27
C LEU A 52 -13.75 15.03 37.57
N ALA A 53 -12.77 15.60 38.29
CA ALA A 53 -12.71 17.04 38.54
C ALA A 53 -12.56 17.84 37.24
N HIS A 54 -11.68 17.41 36.33
CA HIS A 54 -11.56 18.03 35.00
C HIS A 54 -12.81 17.85 34.15
N ALA A 55 -13.46 16.68 34.21
CA ALA A 55 -14.71 16.43 33.50
C ALA A 55 -15.86 17.33 33.98
N ALA A 56 -15.91 17.65 35.28
CA ALA A 56 -16.91 18.55 35.85
C ALA A 56 -16.87 19.95 35.21
N LEU A 57 -15.67 20.46 34.90
CA LEU A 57 -15.49 21.75 34.21
C LEU A 57 -16.12 21.77 32.81
N PHE A 58 -16.24 20.61 32.18
CA PHE A 58 -16.88 20.45 30.87
C PHE A 58 -18.37 20.08 30.96
N GLY A 59 -18.96 20.17 32.16
CA GLY A 59 -20.39 20.00 32.38
C GLY A 59 -20.83 18.56 32.65
N VAL A 60 -19.90 17.65 32.98
CA VAL A 60 -20.22 16.29 33.44
C VAL A 60 -20.74 16.32 34.87
N ASP A 61 -21.86 15.66 35.12
CA ASP A 61 -22.38 15.49 36.48
C ASP A 61 -21.63 14.37 37.22
N VAL A 62 -20.58 14.74 37.96
CA VAL A 62 -19.76 13.80 38.74
C VAL A 62 -20.57 13.08 39.82
N GLN A 63 -21.57 13.74 40.41
CA GLN A 63 -22.44 13.10 41.40
C GLN A 63 -23.23 11.97 40.75
N TYR A 64 -23.76 12.20 39.54
CA TYR A 64 -24.45 11.16 38.79
C TYR A 64 -23.53 10.01 38.41
N VAL A 65 -22.32 10.29 37.92
CA VAL A 65 -21.35 9.25 37.54
C VAL A 65 -21.03 8.34 38.73
N LEU A 66 -20.82 8.89 39.91
CA LEU A 66 -20.44 8.13 41.10
C LEU A 66 -21.62 7.46 41.81
N THR A 67 -22.75 8.16 41.95
CA THR A 67 -23.86 7.72 42.82
C THR A 67 -25.08 7.22 42.05
N GLY A 68 -25.17 7.52 40.76
CA GLY A 68 -26.36 7.27 39.94
C GLY A 68 -27.50 8.26 40.19
N ILE A 69 -27.32 9.20 41.11
CA ILE A 69 -28.30 10.23 41.46
C ILE A 69 -27.90 11.53 40.78
N ARG A 70 -28.82 12.08 39.98
CA ARG A 70 -28.62 13.36 39.29
C ARG A 70 -28.54 14.49 40.30
N SER A 71 -27.56 15.37 40.13
CA SER A 71 -27.45 16.58 40.95
C SER A 71 -28.63 17.52 40.69
N LEU A 72 -29.05 18.28 41.72
CA LEU A 72 -30.10 19.30 41.58
C LEU A 72 -29.71 20.35 40.52
N ASN A 73 -28.41 20.63 40.39
CA ASN A 73 -27.87 21.52 39.36
C ASN A 73 -28.08 20.98 37.95
N ALA A 74 -27.93 19.65 37.74
CA ALA A 74 -28.21 19.02 36.45
C ALA A 74 -29.71 19.00 36.13
N GLN A 75 -30.56 18.86 37.14
CA GLN A 75 -32.03 18.91 36.97
C GLN A 75 -32.52 20.33 36.62
N ALA A 76 -31.98 21.36 37.29
CA ALA A 76 -32.28 22.75 36.97
C ALA A 76 -31.80 23.13 35.55
N ALA A 77 -30.64 22.63 35.12
CA ALA A 77 -30.14 22.82 33.75
C ALA A 77 -31.02 22.11 32.71
N GLN A 78 -31.58 20.94 33.02
CA GLN A 78 -32.54 20.24 32.15
C GLN A 78 -33.89 20.96 32.08
N GLN A 79 -34.40 21.47 33.21
CA GLN A 79 -35.64 22.24 33.28
C GLN A 79 -35.55 23.57 32.50
N ALA A 80 -34.42 24.27 32.61
CA ALA A 80 -34.18 25.49 31.82
C ALA A 80 -34.15 25.24 30.29
N VAL A 81 -33.72 24.05 29.86
CA VAL A 81 -33.76 23.63 28.44
C VAL A 81 -35.17 23.21 28.02
N MET A 82 -35.98 22.63 28.91
CA MET A 82 -37.38 22.26 28.64
C MET A 82 -38.33 23.47 28.59
N GLU A 83 -38.11 24.48 29.44
CA GLU A 83 -38.92 25.72 29.44
C GLU A 83 -38.64 26.64 28.23
N GLN A 84 -37.45 26.53 27.62
CA GLN A 84 -37.10 27.23 26.37
C GLN A 84 -37.51 26.44 25.10
N GLY A 85 -38.14 25.26 25.26
CA GLY A 85 -38.30 24.26 24.20
C GLY A 85 -39.72 23.81 23.90
N SER A 86 -40.75 24.63 24.15
CA SER A 86 -42.14 24.27 23.83
C SER A 86 -42.58 24.59 22.40
N ASP A 87 -41.67 24.91 21.46
CA ASP A 87 -42.10 25.32 20.10
C ASP A 87 -41.15 24.93 18.95
N ALA A 88 -40.44 23.81 19.05
CA ALA A 88 -39.85 23.15 17.86
C ALA A 88 -39.33 21.75 18.18
N LEU A 89 -40.13 20.72 17.90
CA LEU A 89 -39.63 19.34 17.84
C LEU A 89 -38.82 19.15 16.53
N THR A 90 -37.56 19.57 16.52
CA THR A 90 -36.59 19.17 15.49
C THR A 90 -36.04 17.79 15.81
N THR A 91 -36.49 16.77 15.09
CA THR A 91 -35.84 15.46 15.07
C THR A 91 -34.48 15.59 14.41
N ILE A 92 -33.42 15.60 15.21
CA ILE A 92 -32.04 15.67 14.72
C ILE A 92 -31.63 14.27 14.25
N SER A 93 -31.78 13.99 12.95
CA SER A 93 -31.05 12.90 12.28
C SER A 93 -29.74 13.45 11.73
N ARG A 94 -28.65 12.66 11.84
CA ARG A 94 -27.26 13.10 11.63
C ARG A 94 -26.95 13.79 10.30
N ASP A 95 -27.79 13.65 9.27
CA ASP A 95 -27.51 14.17 7.92
C ASP A 95 -28.61 15.10 7.32
N ALA A 96 -29.69 15.44 8.04
CA ALA A 96 -30.70 16.39 7.53
C ALA A 96 -31.51 17.08 8.65
N LEU A 97 -31.71 18.40 8.52
CA LEU A 97 -32.57 19.19 9.39
C LEU A 97 -33.87 19.55 8.64
N THR A 98 -34.98 18.98 9.09
CA THR A 98 -36.32 19.26 8.56
C THR A 98 -37.05 20.21 9.49
N MET A 99 -37.37 21.40 9.00
CA MET A 99 -38.17 22.38 9.74
C MET A 99 -39.68 22.05 9.65
N PRO A 100 -40.53 22.55 10.57
CA PRO A 100 -41.95 22.19 10.65
C PRO A 100 -42.76 22.48 9.37
N ASN A 101 -42.27 23.36 8.52
CA ASN A 101 -42.85 23.82 7.26
C ASN A 101 -42.38 23.01 6.03
N GLY A 102 -41.84 21.80 6.21
CA GLY A 102 -41.56 20.85 5.13
C GLY A 102 -40.39 21.22 4.20
N THR A 103 -39.62 22.25 4.55
CA THR A 103 -38.43 22.64 3.78
C THR A 103 -37.21 21.96 4.39
N THR A 104 -36.53 21.11 3.60
CA THR A 104 -35.32 20.39 4.04
C THR A 104 -34.08 21.25 3.79
N VAL A 105 -33.40 21.62 4.87
CA VAL A 105 -32.09 22.29 4.78
C VAL A 105 -31.03 21.23 4.99
N ASN A 106 -30.37 20.82 3.90
CA ASN A 106 -29.18 19.98 3.98
C ASN A 106 -28.03 20.80 4.57
N ILE A 107 -27.72 20.55 5.85
CA ILE A 107 -26.52 21.11 6.48
C ILE A 107 -25.35 20.24 6.05
N VAL A 108 -24.83 20.55 4.87
CA VAL A 108 -23.53 20.05 4.45
C VAL A 108 -22.50 20.74 5.35
N THR A 109 -22.14 20.09 6.45
CA THR A 109 -20.97 20.47 7.24
C THR A 109 -19.75 20.21 6.35
N THR A 110 -19.43 21.16 5.48
CA THR A 110 -18.19 21.12 4.73
C THR A 110 -17.07 21.36 5.74
N GLN A 111 -16.47 20.28 6.25
CA GLN A 111 -15.19 20.38 6.93
C GLN A 111 -14.23 21.11 5.97
N HIS A 112 -13.90 22.35 6.30
CA HIS A 112 -12.93 23.12 5.52
C HIS A 112 -11.54 22.60 5.86
N VAL A 113 -11.16 21.48 5.24
CA VAL A 113 -9.79 20.98 5.28
C VAL A 113 -8.97 21.87 4.36
N THR A 114 -8.16 22.73 4.96
CA THR A 114 -7.19 23.55 4.23
C THR A 114 -6.08 22.66 3.69
N HIS A 115 -6.27 22.16 2.47
CA HIS A 115 -5.19 21.54 1.73
C HIS A 115 -4.17 22.61 1.36
N VAL A 116 -2.99 22.57 2.00
CA VAL A 116 -1.82 23.31 1.52
C VAL A 116 -1.42 22.72 0.18
N LYS A 117 -1.93 23.32 -0.90
CA LYS A 117 -1.52 22.99 -2.27
C LYS A 117 -0.16 23.63 -2.51
N ALA A 118 0.89 22.83 -2.50
CA ALA A 118 2.19 23.26 -3.01
C ALA A 118 2.00 23.72 -4.46
N LEU A 119 2.23 25.01 -4.72
CA LEU A 119 2.19 25.58 -6.06
C LEU A 119 3.41 25.04 -6.83
N VAL A 120 3.17 24.16 -7.79
CA VAL A 120 4.22 23.70 -8.70
C VAL A 120 4.50 24.85 -9.66
N LYS A 121 5.67 25.48 -9.55
CA LYS A 121 6.24 26.38 -10.56
C LYS A 121 7.11 25.57 -11.53
N PRO A 122 6.59 25.19 -12.71
CA PRO A 122 7.35 24.38 -13.66
C PRO A 122 8.49 25.22 -14.24
N GLY A 123 9.71 24.66 -14.27
CA GLY A 123 10.87 25.24 -14.94
C GLY A 123 11.69 26.24 -14.13
N THR A 124 11.16 26.82 -13.04
CA THR A 124 11.94 27.72 -12.14
C THR A 124 12.49 26.96 -10.94
N ASP A 125 11.61 26.23 -10.22
CA ASP A 125 11.99 25.47 -9.01
C ASP A 125 11.84 23.95 -9.21
N HIS A 126 10.90 23.53 -10.08
CA HIS A 126 10.56 22.13 -10.32
C HIS A 126 10.81 21.69 -11.76
N ILE A 127 10.86 20.38 -11.98
CA ILE A 127 11.01 19.77 -13.31
C ILE A 127 10.06 20.41 -14.34
N SER A 128 10.58 20.62 -15.54
CA SER A 128 9.78 21.10 -16.67
C SER A 128 8.74 20.07 -17.10
N GLU A 129 7.72 20.51 -17.84
CA GLU A 129 6.69 19.60 -18.37
C GLU A 129 7.27 18.55 -19.33
N ALA A 130 8.27 18.92 -20.13
CA ALA A 130 8.99 17.99 -21.00
C ALA A 130 9.75 16.91 -20.21
N GLN A 131 10.45 17.30 -19.14
CA GLN A 131 11.14 16.37 -18.23
C GLN A 131 10.13 15.45 -17.52
N ALA A 132 9.00 15.98 -17.08
CA ALA A 132 7.92 15.18 -16.49
C ALA A 132 7.35 14.15 -17.48
N ALA A 133 7.20 14.51 -18.76
CA ALA A 133 6.79 13.59 -19.81
C ALA A 133 7.83 12.47 -20.03
N GLN A 134 9.13 12.80 -20.01
CA GLN A 134 10.21 11.80 -20.12
C GLN A 134 10.19 10.78 -18.96
N LEU A 135 10.07 11.25 -17.71
CA LEU A 135 9.94 10.35 -16.56
C LEU A 135 8.68 9.46 -16.68
N THR A 136 7.58 10.03 -17.18
CA THR A 136 6.34 9.27 -17.40
C THR A 136 6.52 8.18 -18.45
N ALA A 137 7.21 8.48 -19.55
CA ALA A 137 7.53 7.49 -20.59
C ALA A 137 8.39 6.34 -20.03
N LEU A 138 9.42 6.65 -19.24
CA LEU A 138 10.27 5.63 -18.60
C LEU A 138 9.48 4.76 -17.63
N VAL A 139 8.57 5.34 -16.85
CA VAL A 139 7.71 4.58 -15.93
C VAL A 139 6.77 3.65 -16.69
N ASN A 140 6.20 4.10 -17.81
CA ASN A 140 5.34 3.25 -18.65
C ASN A 140 6.12 2.04 -19.18
N GLU A 141 7.34 2.26 -19.69
CA GLU A 141 8.21 1.20 -20.18
C GLU A 141 8.57 0.20 -19.05
N ILE A 142 8.86 0.69 -17.84
CA ILE A 142 9.13 -0.18 -16.68
C ILE A 142 7.92 -1.08 -16.37
N VAL A 143 6.71 -0.51 -16.32
CA VAL A 143 5.49 -1.27 -16.00
C VAL A 143 5.18 -2.29 -17.09
N GLU A 144 5.40 -1.95 -18.36
CA GLU A 144 5.27 -2.89 -19.47
C GLU A 144 6.28 -4.05 -19.39
N LEU A 145 7.54 -3.76 -19.03
CA LEU A 145 8.54 -4.80 -18.84
C LEU A 145 8.29 -5.66 -17.60
N GLU A 146 7.87 -5.07 -16.49
CA GLU A 146 7.48 -5.76 -15.26
C GLU A 146 6.32 -6.73 -15.52
N THR A 147 5.25 -6.27 -16.19
CA THR A 147 4.09 -7.12 -16.53
C THR A 147 4.45 -8.27 -17.44
N ARG A 148 5.42 -8.10 -18.34
CA ARG A 148 5.86 -9.16 -19.25
C ARG A 148 6.78 -10.19 -18.59
N LEU A 149 7.57 -9.79 -17.60
CA LEU A 149 8.69 -10.59 -17.10
C LEU A 149 8.49 -11.16 -15.69
N GLN A 150 7.82 -10.41 -14.80
CA GLN A 150 7.65 -10.82 -13.40
C GLN A 150 6.32 -11.55 -13.17
N LYS A 151 6.34 -12.49 -12.21
CA LYS A 151 5.13 -13.16 -11.72
C LYS A 151 4.24 -12.23 -10.90
N GLU A 152 4.85 -11.27 -10.19
CA GLU A 152 4.16 -10.25 -9.39
C GLU A 152 4.55 -8.86 -9.89
N PRO A 153 3.86 -8.34 -10.92
CA PRO A 153 4.29 -7.13 -11.58
C PRO A 153 4.06 -5.89 -10.74
N LYS A 154 5.04 -4.99 -10.73
CA LYS A 154 4.90 -3.67 -10.09
C LYS A 154 4.12 -2.73 -11.01
N GLY A 155 2.95 -2.31 -10.55
CA GLY A 155 2.12 -1.32 -11.25
C GLY A 155 2.60 0.12 -11.07
N TYR A 156 2.00 1.05 -11.81
CA TYR A 156 2.34 2.48 -11.82
C TYR A 156 2.51 3.09 -10.42
N ARG A 157 1.60 2.80 -9.48
CA ARG A 157 1.66 3.35 -8.10
C ARG A 157 2.92 2.92 -7.36
N ALA A 158 3.38 1.69 -7.55
CA ALA A 158 4.58 1.18 -6.90
C ALA A 158 5.85 1.79 -7.51
N VAL A 159 5.90 1.93 -8.84
CA VAL A 159 7.04 2.55 -9.53
C VAL A 159 7.16 4.03 -9.17
N TRP A 160 6.05 4.78 -9.23
CA TRP A 160 6.03 6.17 -8.80
C TRP A 160 6.33 6.32 -7.31
N GLY A 161 5.81 5.43 -6.46
CA GLY A 161 6.11 5.44 -5.02
C GLY A 161 7.61 5.27 -4.74
N ALA A 162 8.26 4.34 -5.45
CA ALA A 162 9.70 4.11 -5.33
C ALA A 162 10.52 5.31 -5.84
N LEU A 163 10.14 5.90 -6.98
CA LEU A 163 10.81 7.10 -7.50
C LEU A 163 10.67 8.29 -6.53
N ASN A 164 9.46 8.54 -6.05
CA ASN A 164 9.16 9.64 -5.13
C ASN A 164 9.97 9.47 -3.82
N ALA A 165 10.06 8.25 -3.29
CA ALA A 165 10.89 7.95 -2.13
C ALA A 165 12.39 8.19 -2.41
N HIS A 166 12.89 7.81 -3.59
CA HIS A 166 14.28 8.03 -4.00
C HIS A 166 14.64 9.52 -4.11
N CYS A 167 13.72 10.33 -4.63
CA CYS A 167 13.86 11.78 -4.73
C CYS A 167 13.43 12.53 -3.46
N ARG A 168 12.96 11.83 -2.42
CA ARG A 168 12.45 12.41 -1.15
C ARG A 168 11.33 13.43 -1.33
N VAL A 169 10.46 13.20 -2.31
CA VAL A 169 9.30 14.05 -2.61
C VAL A 169 7.99 13.29 -2.41
N THR A 170 6.89 13.99 -2.17
CA THR A 170 5.56 13.36 -2.07
C THR A 170 4.97 13.00 -3.44
N ARG A 171 5.33 13.77 -4.48
CA ARG A 171 4.88 13.59 -5.87
C ARG A 171 6.00 13.96 -6.83
N TYR A 172 6.14 13.22 -7.93
CA TYR A 172 7.18 13.43 -8.94
C TYR A 172 7.20 14.84 -9.55
N ARG A 173 6.06 15.54 -9.63
CA ARG A 173 5.99 16.94 -10.11
C ARG A 173 6.68 17.95 -9.19
N LEU A 174 6.97 17.56 -7.95
CA LEU A 174 7.69 18.38 -6.98
C LEU A 174 9.20 18.13 -6.99
N ILE A 175 9.69 17.24 -7.86
CA ILE A 175 11.13 17.02 -8.03
C ILE A 175 11.75 18.34 -8.48
N ALA A 176 12.84 18.75 -7.82
CA ALA A 176 13.58 19.94 -8.19
C ALA A 176 14.24 19.74 -9.57
N ALA A 177 14.39 20.81 -10.36
CA ALA A 177 14.99 20.69 -11.69
C ALA A 177 16.42 20.10 -11.65
N VAL A 178 17.19 20.39 -10.59
CA VAL A 178 18.54 19.86 -10.35
C VAL A 178 18.55 18.35 -10.07
N ASP A 179 17.48 17.82 -9.48
CA ASP A 179 17.34 16.40 -9.16
C ASP A 179 16.76 15.58 -10.32
N TYR A 180 16.55 16.19 -11.49
CA TYR A 180 16.05 15.52 -12.68
C TYR A 180 16.95 14.35 -13.10
N ASP A 181 18.25 14.59 -13.25
CA ASP A 181 19.19 13.57 -13.71
C ASP A 181 19.27 12.38 -12.75
N LYS A 182 19.09 12.65 -11.46
CA LYS A 182 19.00 11.60 -10.43
C LYS A 182 17.74 10.75 -10.60
N ALA A 183 16.60 11.37 -10.90
CA ALA A 183 15.35 10.67 -11.16
C ALA A 183 15.42 9.82 -12.44
N ASP A 184 15.93 10.40 -13.53
CA ASP A 184 16.10 9.73 -14.82
C ASP A 184 17.08 8.54 -14.71
N THR A 185 18.25 8.75 -14.09
CA THR A 185 19.25 7.69 -13.88
C THR A 185 18.67 6.51 -13.11
N TYR A 186 17.89 6.77 -12.06
CA TYR A 186 17.25 5.73 -11.26
C TYR A 186 16.28 4.87 -12.09
N LEU A 187 15.41 5.50 -12.88
CA LEU A 187 14.47 4.78 -13.75
C LEU A 187 15.20 3.98 -14.84
N ARG A 188 16.23 4.56 -15.46
CA ARG A 188 17.06 3.85 -16.45
C ARG A 188 17.78 2.64 -15.87
N GLN A 189 18.35 2.78 -14.68
CA GLN A 189 18.97 1.64 -13.97
C GLN A 189 17.95 0.55 -13.65
N TRP A 190 16.69 0.92 -13.36
CA TRP A 190 15.62 -0.05 -13.19
C TRP A 190 15.32 -0.77 -14.51
N LEU A 191 15.14 -0.05 -15.61
CA LEU A 191 14.96 -0.64 -16.95
C LEU A 191 16.11 -1.59 -17.31
N LEU A 192 17.35 -1.20 -17.06
CA LEU A 192 18.54 -2.04 -17.31
C LEU A 192 18.50 -3.34 -16.49
N ARG A 193 18.08 -3.28 -15.23
CA ARG A 193 17.89 -4.49 -14.40
C ARG A 193 16.81 -5.40 -14.95
N LEU A 194 15.68 -4.85 -15.41
CA LEU A 194 14.59 -5.65 -16.00
C LEU A 194 15.00 -6.29 -17.33
N ASN A 195 15.67 -5.52 -18.19
CA ASN A 195 16.17 -6.03 -19.48
C ASN A 195 17.29 -7.07 -19.30
N SER A 196 18.14 -6.93 -18.29
CA SER A 196 19.12 -7.97 -17.95
C SER A 196 18.44 -9.23 -17.40
N LEU A 197 17.34 -9.10 -16.65
CA LEU A 197 16.52 -10.23 -16.20
C LEU A 197 15.90 -11.01 -17.37
N ALA A 198 15.37 -10.30 -18.38
CA ALA A 198 14.87 -10.92 -19.62
C ALA A 198 15.96 -11.66 -20.41
N SER A 199 17.17 -11.13 -20.36
CA SER A 199 18.33 -11.70 -21.04
C SER A 199 18.94 -12.90 -20.30
N SER A 200 18.72 -13.01 -18.98
CA SER A 200 19.36 -14.04 -18.14
C SER A 200 18.95 -15.48 -18.51
N PRO A 201 17.66 -15.82 -18.69
CA PRO A 201 17.27 -17.16 -19.16
C PRO A 201 17.81 -17.49 -20.55
N ARG A 202 17.84 -16.50 -21.46
CA ARG A 202 18.40 -16.69 -22.81
C ARG A 202 19.91 -16.94 -22.75
N LYS A 203 20.63 -16.20 -21.90
CA LYS A 203 22.07 -16.33 -21.71
C LYS A 203 22.45 -17.65 -21.03
N GLU A 204 21.61 -18.16 -20.14
CA GLU A 204 21.78 -19.49 -19.54
C GLU A 204 21.57 -20.60 -20.58
N ASN A 205 20.52 -20.51 -21.39
CA ASN A 205 20.27 -21.43 -22.50
C ASN A 205 21.43 -21.44 -23.50
N GLU A 206 21.97 -20.27 -23.87
CA GLU A 206 23.12 -20.14 -24.79
C GLU A 206 24.39 -20.81 -24.22
N ARG A 207 24.65 -20.65 -22.92
CA ARG A 207 25.77 -21.30 -22.23
C ARG A 207 25.61 -22.82 -22.19
N TRP A 208 24.41 -23.31 -21.88
CA TRP A 208 24.09 -24.74 -21.94
C TRP A 208 24.33 -25.29 -23.35
N ARG A 209 23.85 -24.57 -24.37
CA ARG A 209 23.94 -24.93 -25.78
C ARG A 209 25.39 -25.00 -26.24
N THR A 210 26.17 -23.96 -25.96
CA THR A 210 27.63 -23.90 -26.23
C THR A 210 28.36 -25.09 -25.60
N ARG A 211 28.07 -25.43 -24.34
CA ARG A 211 28.72 -26.54 -23.63
C ARG A 211 28.38 -27.91 -24.23
N LYS A 212 27.13 -28.09 -24.68
CA LYS A 212 26.68 -29.31 -25.37
C LYS A 212 27.28 -29.45 -26.76
N LEU A 213 27.31 -28.37 -27.53
CA LEU A 213 27.97 -28.31 -28.84
C LEU A 213 29.45 -28.65 -28.74
N ALA A 214 30.15 -28.07 -27.77
CA ALA A 214 31.56 -28.36 -27.50
C ALA A 214 31.76 -29.85 -27.14
N TYR A 215 30.94 -30.42 -26.26
CA TYR A 215 31.02 -31.85 -25.92
C TYR A 215 30.83 -32.75 -27.15
N ILE A 216 29.79 -32.49 -27.95
CA ILE A 216 29.52 -33.27 -29.15
C ILE A 216 30.72 -33.19 -30.10
N LYS A 217 31.18 -31.98 -30.40
CA LYS A 217 32.31 -31.73 -31.32
C LYS A 217 33.60 -32.44 -30.88
N ILE A 218 33.93 -32.38 -29.59
CA ILE A 218 35.12 -33.07 -29.04
C ILE A 218 34.99 -34.59 -29.16
N ASN A 219 33.82 -35.16 -28.86
CA ASN A 219 33.65 -36.61 -28.82
C ASN A 219 33.30 -37.24 -30.18
N THR A 220 32.95 -36.44 -31.20
CA THR A 220 32.69 -36.94 -32.56
C THR A 220 33.74 -36.51 -33.58
N GLN A 221 34.93 -36.11 -33.11
CA GLN A 221 36.01 -35.63 -33.98
C GLN A 221 36.53 -36.72 -34.95
N GLN A 222 36.55 -37.99 -34.52
CA GLN A 222 36.91 -39.15 -35.34
C GLN A 222 35.69 -39.83 -36.01
N ASP A 223 34.49 -39.62 -35.48
CA ASP A 223 33.22 -40.25 -35.90
C ASP A 223 32.29 -39.25 -36.63
N ALA A 224 32.85 -38.28 -37.35
CA ALA A 224 32.08 -37.19 -37.96
C ALA A 224 31.03 -37.67 -38.98
N ALA A 225 31.34 -38.74 -39.75
CA ALA A 225 30.43 -39.33 -40.72
C ALA A 225 29.16 -39.91 -40.06
N TRP A 226 29.30 -40.51 -38.86
CA TRP A 226 28.14 -41.01 -38.13
C TRP A 226 27.28 -39.88 -37.58
N LEU A 227 27.90 -38.82 -37.06
CA LEU A 227 27.17 -37.65 -36.57
C LEU A 227 26.30 -37.05 -37.68
N GLY A 228 26.86 -36.82 -38.86
CA GLY A 228 26.12 -36.29 -40.02
C GLY A 228 24.94 -37.17 -40.41
N ALA A 229 25.16 -38.49 -40.52
CA ALA A 229 24.09 -39.44 -40.82
C ALA A 229 22.99 -39.48 -39.74
N PHE A 230 23.36 -39.35 -38.46
CA PHE A 230 22.40 -39.30 -37.34
C PHE A 230 21.55 -38.02 -37.39
N LEU A 231 22.19 -36.88 -37.64
CA LEU A 231 21.51 -35.59 -37.75
C LEU A 231 20.53 -35.57 -38.91
N TYR A 232 20.96 -36.03 -40.09
CA TYR A 232 20.10 -36.11 -41.26
C TYR A 232 18.92 -37.07 -41.04
N LYS A 233 19.17 -38.25 -40.46
CA LYS A 233 18.12 -39.26 -40.22
C LYS A 233 17.06 -38.82 -39.22
N HIS A 234 17.44 -38.13 -38.14
CA HIS A 234 16.51 -37.78 -37.06
C HIS A 234 15.94 -36.37 -37.14
N PHE A 235 16.69 -35.44 -37.72
CA PHE A 235 16.34 -34.02 -37.73
C PHE A 235 16.34 -33.40 -39.13
N LYS A 236 16.75 -34.16 -40.17
CA LYS A 236 16.92 -33.65 -41.55
C LYS A 236 17.80 -32.39 -41.63
N SER A 237 18.75 -32.24 -40.70
CA SER A 237 19.69 -31.12 -40.67
C SER A 237 21.11 -31.62 -40.87
N GLU A 238 21.93 -30.85 -41.57
CA GLU A 238 23.34 -31.16 -41.82
C GLU A 238 24.28 -30.45 -40.84
N SER A 239 23.82 -29.33 -40.24
CA SER A 239 24.61 -28.54 -39.30
C SER A 239 24.15 -28.71 -37.86
N LEU A 240 25.11 -28.80 -36.95
CA LEU A 240 24.88 -28.85 -35.50
C LEU A 240 24.33 -27.52 -34.95
N THR A 241 24.58 -26.40 -35.65
CA THR A 241 24.13 -25.06 -35.25
C THR A 241 22.62 -24.87 -35.36
N ASP A 242 21.98 -25.60 -36.28
CA ASP A 242 20.59 -25.36 -36.68
C ASP A 242 19.58 -26.19 -35.87
N LEU A 243 20.06 -26.99 -34.91
CA LEU A 243 19.20 -27.87 -34.11
C LEU A 243 18.40 -27.08 -33.07
N SER A 244 17.13 -27.42 -32.83
CA SER A 244 16.43 -26.94 -31.62
C SER A 244 17.08 -27.46 -30.33
N ASP A 245 16.83 -26.83 -29.18
CA ASP A 245 17.42 -27.26 -27.90
C ASP A 245 17.08 -28.71 -27.56
N LYS A 246 15.84 -29.15 -27.81
CA LYS A 246 15.44 -30.56 -27.62
C LYS A 246 16.21 -31.51 -28.54
N ALA A 247 16.44 -31.11 -29.80
CA ALA A 247 17.21 -31.90 -30.76
C ALA A 247 18.69 -31.99 -30.36
N LEU A 248 19.27 -30.88 -29.88
CA LEU A 248 20.65 -30.85 -29.39
C LEU A 248 20.84 -31.76 -28.18
N GLU A 249 19.88 -31.77 -27.25
CA GLU A 249 19.94 -32.66 -26.09
C GLU A 249 19.87 -34.13 -26.49
N LYS A 250 18.99 -34.48 -27.43
CA LYS A 250 18.86 -35.85 -27.96
C LYS A 250 20.15 -36.30 -28.66
N THR A 251 20.77 -35.41 -29.42
CA THR A 251 22.07 -35.65 -30.08
C THR A 251 23.17 -35.86 -29.05
N TYR A 252 23.24 -35.02 -28.02
CA TYR A 252 24.18 -35.17 -26.91
C TYR A 252 24.03 -36.54 -26.22
N ARG A 253 22.80 -36.97 -25.91
CA ARG A 253 22.54 -38.25 -25.25
C ARG A 253 22.99 -39.43 -26.13
N ALA A 254 22.74 -39.36 -27.44
CA ALA A 254 23.18 -40.39 -28.39
C ALA A 254 24.71 -40.52 -28.42
N VAL A 255 25.42 -39.40 -28.55
CA VAL A 255 26.90 -39.34 -28.52
C VAL A 255 27.45 -39.87 -27.20
N ALA A 256 26.89 -39.45 -26.06
CA ALA A 256 27.31 -39.91 -24.74
C ALA A 256 27.09 -41.42 -24.54
N SER A 257 25.96 -41.95 -25.01
CA SER A 257 25.65 -43.39 -24.94
C SER A 257 26.64 -44.22 -25.76
N ARG A 258 27.04 -43.71 -26.92
CA ARG A 258 27.99 -44.36 -27.82
C ARG A 258 29.39 -44.35 -27.23
N ARG A 259 29.84 -43.22 -26.66
CA ARG A 259 31.13 -43.16 -25.95
C ARG A 259 31.17 -44.17 -24.80
N ARG A 260 30.08 -44.30 -24.03
CA ARG A 260 30.01 -45.27 -22.92
C ARG A 260 30.16 -46.71 -23.41
N LYS A 261 29.54 -47.06 -24.56
CA LYS A 261 29.70 -48.38 -25.19
C LYS A 261 31.12 -48.63 -25.69
N VAL A 262 31.75 -47.66 -26.36
CA VAL A 262 33.13 -47.77 -26.85
C VAL A 262 34.13 -47.91 -25.68
N SER A 263 33.91 -47.16 -24.59
CA SER A 263 34.75 -47.25 -23.39
C SER A 263 34.57 -48.54 -22.60
N SER A 264 33.45 -49.25 -22.76
CA SER A 264 33.17 -50.53 -22.09
C SER A 264 33.63 -51.74 -22.90
N ALA A 265 33.97 -51.53 -24.18
CA ALA A 265 34.44 -52.56 -25.10
C ALA A 265 35.96 -52.59 -25.24
N LYS A 266 36.67 -51.74 -24.49
CA LYS A 266 38.12 -51.56 -24.48
C LYS A 266 38.65 -51.92 -23.11
#